data_AF-A0A9D9HCU9-F1
#
_entry.id   AF-A0A9D9HCU9-F1
#
_cell.length_a   1.000
_cell.length_b   1.000
_cell.length_c   1.000
_cell.angle_alpha   90.00
_cell.angle_beta   90.00
_cell.angle_gamma   90.00
#
_symmetry.space_group_name_H-M   'P 1'
#
loop_
_entity.id
_entity.type
_entity.pdbx_description
1 polymer ?
#
loop_
_entity_poly.entity_id
_entity_poly.type
_entity_poly.pdbx_seq_one_letter_code
_entity_poly.pdbx_strand_id
1 'polypeptide(L)'
;MKKILLFCASLAVAAMFSGCDGKDTVPDSGAGTDEGQGTEDPEVPEEPSTAEYAVGDYYDEGFVKGIVFNVDEAGEHGYVMSLDETVAVWSYRNESVMDGTPSSDGKYNTGCVQLMSDWQEYYPGFAWAEQKNVMGLDNWYVPSSYEMTLIYTAYTGHEPGISETDEDTDAKEWFNACITAHGGTPLRDVLYWTSGELGPQIAYVFDMTTGNNNLTQGLVYKSNEYPFRAISRF
;
A
#
# COMPACT_ATOMS: atom_id res chain seq x y z
N MET A 1 -35.23 -15.57 11.48
CA MET A 1 -36.04 -15.00 10.38
C MET A 1 -35.08 -14.36 9.38
N LYS A 2 -35.21 -14.59 8.07
CA LYS A 2 -34.32 -13.97 7.07
C LYS A 2 -34.78 -12.55 6.76
N LYS A 3 -33.85 -11.59 6.67
CA LYS A 3 -34.05 -10.31 5.98
C LYS A 3 -33.05 -10.24 4.84
N ILE A 4 -33.56 -10.34 3.62
CA ILE A 4 -32.84 -10.03 2.39
C ILE A 4 -33.08 -8.55 2.13
N LEU A 5 -32.03 -7.77 1.88
CA LEU A 5 -32.14 -6.48 1.22
C LEU A 5 -31.66 -6.64 -0.22
N LEU A 6 -32.57 -6.48 -1.17
CA LEU A 6 -32.20 -6.07 -2.52
C LEU A 6 -31.91 -4.58 -2.46
N PHE A 7 -30.92 -4.11 -3.22
CA PHE A 7 -30.93 -2.75 -3.75
C PHE A 7 -31.00 -2.82 -5.28
N CYS A 8 -31.83 -1.97 -5.87
CA CYS A 8 -32.17 -2.07 -7.29
C CYS A 8 -31.26 -1.17 -8.12
N ALA A 9 -30.68 -1.73 -9.18
CA ALA A 9 -30.12 -0.93 -10.26
C ALA A 9 -31.21 -0.04 -10.90
N SER A 10 -30.84 1.18 -11.28
CA SER A 10 -31.71 2.08 -12.04
C SER A 10 -30.93 2.75 -13.17
N LEU A 11 -31.21 2.33 -14.41
CA LEU A 11 -30.72 3.01 -15.61
C LEU A 11 -31.47 4.34 -15.80
N ALA A 12 -30.73 5.39 -16.15
CA ALA A 12 -31.29 6.64 -16.66
C ALA A 12 -30.53 7.07 -17.92
N VAL A 13 -31.09 6.81 -19.09
CA VAL A 13 -30.54 7.30 -20.38
C VAL A 13 -31.05 8.71 -20.63
N ALA A 14 -30.13 9.65 -20.88
CA ALA A 14 -30.44 11.02 -21.28
C ALA A 14 -29.72 11.37 -22.59
N ALA A 15 -30.41 11.13 -23.72
CA ALA A 15 -30.07 11.76 -24.99
C ALA A 15 -30.63 13.21 -25.06
N MET A 16 -30.42 13.88 -26.21
CA MET A 16 -30.75 15.27 -26.61
C MET A 16 -29.50 16.18 -26.64
N PHE A 17 -29.30 17.09 -27.61
CA PHE A 17 -30.17 17.64 -28.68
C PHE A 17 -29.35 18.14 -29.89
N SER A 18 -29.99 18.22 -31.08
CA SER A 18 -29.62 19.02 -32.27
C SER A 18 -28.28 18.71 -32.99
N GLY A 19 -28.17 18.78 -34.33
CA GLY A 19 -29.17 19.02 -35.38
C GLY A 19 -28.82 20.19 -36.30
N CYS A 20 -28.45 19.90 -37.55
CA CYS A 20 -28.44 20.81 -38.69
C CYS A 20 -28.53 20.00 -40.00
N ASP A 21 -29.64 20.12 -40.72
CA ASP A 21 -29.80 19.57 -42.08
C ASP A 21 -29.11 20.48 -43.12
N GLY A 22 -28.49 19.89 -44.13
CA GLY A 22 -27.92 20.60 -45.27
C GLY A 22 -27.93 19.71 -46.52
N LYS A 23 -28.88 19.92 -47.42
CA LYS A 23 -29.04 19.14 -48.66
C LYS A 23 -28.56 19.94 -49.87
N ASP A 24 -27.82 19.30 -50.76
CA ASP A 24 -27.72 19.68 -52.18
C ASP A 24 -27.43 18.43 -53.06
N THR A 25 -27.79 18.52 -54.35
CA THR A 25 -27.83 17.39 -55.32
C THR A 25 -27.70 17.92 -56.78
N VAL A 26 -27.47 17.16 -57.86
CA VAL A 26 -27.61 15.71 -58.09
C VAL A 26 -26.26 15.06 -58.57
N PRO A 27 -25.95 14.59 -59.82
CA PRO A 27 -24.79 13.69 -60.03
C PRO A 27 -23.74 14.14 -61.08
N ASP A 28 -22.65 13.38 -61.19
CA ASP A 28 -22.26 12.73 -62.46
C ASP A 28 -21.56 11.38 -62.17
N SER A 29 -21.20 10.68 -63.24
CA SER A 29 -20.80 9.28 -63.33
C SER A 29 -19.28 9.07 -63.30
N GLY A 30 -18.87 7.89 -62.82
CA GLY A 30 -17.46 7.48 -62.80
C GLY A 30 -17.30 6.04 -62.31
N ALA A 31 -17.26 5.08 -63.24
CA ALA A 31 -16.96 3.70 -62.92
C ALA A 31 -15.43 3.49 -62.93
N GLY A 32 -14.88 3.02 -61.81
CA GLY A 32 -13.46 2.69 -61.67
C GLY A 32 -13.27 1.60 -60.63
N THR A 33 -12.59 0.52 -61.03
CA THR A 33 -12.17 -0.58 -60.15
C THR A 33 -10.69 -0.44 -59.84
N ASP A 34 -10.31 -0.50 -58.57
CA ASP A 34 -8.97 -0.96 -58.18
C ASP A 34 -9.01 -1.59 -56.78
N GLU A 35 -7.96 -2.33 -56.43
CA GLU A 35 -7.89 -3.19 -55.25
C GLU A 35 -7.15 -2.58 -54.06
N GLY A 36 -7.53 -3.02 -52.85
CA GLY A 36 -6.61 -3.29 -51.75
C GLY A 36 -5.63 -2.19 -51.31
N GLN A 37 -6.08 -1.31 -50.40
CA GLN A 37 -5.18 -0.85 -49.33
C GLN A 37 -5.94 -0.78 -48.01
N GLY A 38 -5.65 -1.73 -47.12
CA GLY A 38 -6.13 -1.69 -45.73
C GLY A 38 -5.39 -0.59 -44.99
N THR A 39 -6.12 0.41 -44.52
CA THR A 39 -5.60 1.38 -43.55
C THR A 39 -5.54 0.70 -42.20
N GLU A 40 -4.33 0.46 -41.69
CA GLU A 40 -4.13 0.15 -40.28
C GLU A 40 -4.63 1.36 -39.48
N ASP A 41 -5.61 1.12 -38.61
CA ASP A 41 -6.19 2.14 -37.73
C ASP A 41 -5.10 2.60 -36.75
N PRO A 42 -4.94 3.90 -36.44
CA PRO A 42 -3.90 4.34 -35.52
C PRO A 42 -4.12 3.68 -34.16
N GLU A 43 -3.08 3.04 -33.63
CA GLU A 43 -3.08 2.36 -32.34
C GLU A 43 -3.63 3.32 -31.26
N VAL A 44 -4.87 3.05 -30.83
CA VAL A 44 -5.58 3.89 -29.86
C VAL A 44 -4.77 3.85 -28.57
N PRO A 45 -4.35 5.00 -28.01
CA PRO A 45 -3.68 5.02 -26.72
C PRO A 45 -4.60 4.36 -25.69
N GLU A 46 -4.16 3.25 -25.08
CA GLU A 46 -4.94 2.59 -24.05
C GLU A 46 -5.24 3.60 -22.94
N GLU A 47 -6.53 3.82 -22.66
CA GLU A 47 -6.93 4.77 -21.62
C GLU A 47 -6.44 4.26 -20.25
N PRO A 48 -5.99 5.15 -19.36
CA PRO A 48 -5.36 4.75 -18.11
C PRO A 48 -6.32 3.90 -17.28
N SER A 49 -5.90 2.66 -16.99
CA SER A 49 -6.67 1.71 -16.19
C SER A 49 -6.96 2.27 -14.80
N THR A 50 -8.22 2.62 -14.54
CA THR A 50 -8.73 2.91 -13.20
C THR A 50 -8.90 1.58 -12.46
N ALA A 51 -7.79 1.00 -12.01
CA ALA A 51 -7.78 -0.24 -11.27
C ALA A 51 -8.32 -0.01 -9.85
N GLU A 52 -9.53 -0.51 -9.56
CA GLU A 52 -10.09 -0.59 -8.22
C GLU A 52 -9.37 -1.71 -7.44
N TYR A 53 -8.58 -1.36 -6.42
CA TYR A 53 -7.87 -2.34 -5.58
C TYR A 53 -8.65 -2.70 -4.30
N ALA A 54 -8.48 -3.94 -3.83
CA ALA A 54 -8.99 -4.42 -2.55
C ALA A 54 -7.85 -4.91 -1.63
N VAL A 55 -8.15 -5.02 -0.32
CA VAL A 55 -7.22 -5.62 0.65
C VAL A 55 -6.94 -7.09 0.27
N GLY A 56 -5.66 -7.45 0.25
CA GLY A 56 -5.18 -8.77 -0.17
C GLY A 56 -4.75 -8.85 -1.65
N ASP A 57 -5.04 -7.85 -2.47
CA ASP A 57 -4.59 -7.82 -3.88
C ASP A 57 -3.08 -7.62 -3.99
N TYR A 58 -2.51 -8.17 -5.07
CA TYR A 58 -1.12 -7.92 -5.45
C TYR A 58 -1.03 -6.68 -6.35
N TYR A 59 -0.45 -5.61 -5.79
CA TYR A 59 -0.14 -4.38 -6.51
C TYR A 59 1.17 -4.57 -7.29
N ASP A 60 1.18 -4.24 -8.58
CA ASP A 60 2.35 -4.33 -9.46
C ASP A 60 2.41 -3.18 -10.50
N GLU A 61 2.38 -1.94 -10.02
CA GLU A 61 2.54 -0.76 -10.88
C GLU A 61 3.96 -0.19 -10.80
N GLY A 62 4.66 -0.26 -11.93
CA GLY A 62 6.01 0.30 -12.14
C GLY A 62 7.08 -0.31 -11.22
N PHE A 63 7.31 0.35 -10.08
CA PHE A 63 8.37 0.00 -9.12
C PHE A 63 7.84 -0.32 -7.71
N VAL A 64 6.53 -0.21 -7.47
CA VAL A 64 5.90 -0.64 -6.22
C VAL A 64 5.28 -2.01 -6.48
N LYS A 65 5.74 -3.02 -5.73
CA LYS A 65 5.31 -4.42 -5.84
C LYS A 65 5.06 -4.97 -4.44
N GLY A 66 3.85 -5.46 -4.16
CA GLY A 66 3.50 -5.94 -2.83
C GLY A 66 2.01 -6.20 -2.63
N ILE A 67 1.59 -6.41 -1.38
CA ILE A 67 0.20 -6.71 -1.04
C ILE A 67 -0.51 -5.45 -0.54
N VAL A 68 -1.66 -5.14 -1.12
CA VAL A 68 -2.54 -4.07 -0.67
C VAL A 68 -3.11 -4.41 0.71
N PHE A 69 -2.94 -3.53 1.69
CA PHE A 69 -3.44 -3.77 3.07
C PHE A 69 -4.45 -2.72 3.55
N ASN A 70 -4.58 -1.58 2.87
CA ASN A 70 -5.59 -0.59 3.16
C ASN A 70 -5.93 0.19 1.87
N VAL A 71 -7.20 0.51 1.66
CA VAL A 71 -7.72 1.27 0.51
C VAL A 71 -8.83 2.23 0.98
N ASP A 72 -9.13 3.24 0.18
CA ASP A 72 -10.32 4.07 0.34
C ASP A 72 -11.61 3.41 -0.19
N GLU A 73 -12.75 4.10 -0.11
CA GLU A 73 -14.06 3.57 -0.56
C GLU A 73 -14.16 3.38 -2.08
N ALA A 74 -13.22 3.91 -2.87
CA ALA A 74 -13.17 3.77 -4.33
C ALA A 74 -12.17 2.70 -4.80
N GLY A 75 -11.21 2.32 -3.94
CA GLY A 75 -10.09 1.45 -4.33
C GLY A 75 -9.03 2.18 -5.17
N GLU A 76 -9.14 3.50 -5.32
CA GLU A 76 -8.24 4.33 -6.14
C GLU A 76 -6.94 4.68 -5.40
N HIS A 77 -7.02 4.88 -4.08
CA HIS A 77 -5.87 5.19 -3.21
C HIS A 77 -5.76 4.24 -2.03
N GLY A 78 -4.54 4.00 -1.57
CA GLY A 78 -4.28 3.04 -0.51
C GLY A 78 -2.82 2.85 -0.11
N TYR A 79 -2.55 1.69 0.48
CA TYR A 79 -1.23 1.31 0.97
C TYR A 79 -0.84 -0.11 0.54
N VAL A 80 0.42 -0.27 0.12
CA VAL A 80 1.06 -1.53 -0.27
C VAL A 80 2.11 -1.92 0.77
N MET A 81 2.13 -3.19 1.17
CA MET A 81 3.12 -3.77 2.08
C MET A 81 4.18 -4.57 1.31
N SER A 82 5.45 -4.49 1.73
CA SER A 82 6.55 -5.21 1.11
C SER A 82 6.42 -6.73 1.26
N LEU A 83 6.66 -7.44 0.15
CA LEU A 83 6.70 -8.92 0.15
C LEU A 83 7.76 -9.45 1.11
N ASP A 84 8.92 -8.79 1.19
CA ASP A 84 10.01 -9.15 2.09
C ASP A 84 10.01 -8.32 3.39
N GLU A 85 10.79 -8.80 4.37
CA GLU A 85 11.12 -8.12 5.62
C GLU A 85 12.63 -8.20 5.87
N THR A 86 13.16 -7.37 6.76
CA THR A 86 14.51 -7.52 7.30
C THR A 86 14.48 -7.54 8.82
N VAL A 87 15.40 -8.24 9.47
CA VAL A 87 15.58 -8.17 10.93
C VAL A 87 16.77 -7.27 11.22
N ALA A 88 16.55 -6.19 11.95
CA ALA A 88 17.55 -5.17 12.19
C ALA A 88 17.31 -4.41 13.51
N VAL A 89 18.33 -3.65 13.94
CA VAL A 89 18.16 -2.67 15.02
C VAL A 89 17.46 -1.40 14.50
N TRP A 90 16.80 -0.67 15.40
CA TRP A 90 16.23 0.64 15.07
C TRP A 90 17.31 1.69 14.87
N SER A 91 18.32 1.72 15.76
CA SER A 91 19.53 2.50 15.56
C SER A 91 20.70 1.97 16.41
N TYR A 92 21.92 2.12 15.88
CA TYR A 92 23.16 1.94 16.63
C TYR A 92 23.55 3.18 17.48
N ARG A 93 22.78 4.29 17.43
CA ARG A 93 23.05 5.54 18.16
C ARG A 93 22.06 5.81 19.29
N ASN A 94 22.54 6.57 20.28
CA ASN A 94 21.76 7.09 21.41
C ASN A 94 21.44 8.59 21.20
N GLU A 95 20.70 8.91 20.15
CA GLU A 95 20.33 10.29 19.78
C GLU A 95 18.84 10.44 19.50
N SER A 96 18.29 11.64 19.70
CA SER A 96 16.93 12.00 19.28
C SER A 96 16.88 12.25 17.77
N VAL A 97 15.81 11.80 17.13
CA VAL A 97 15.47 12.06 15.72
C VAL A 97 14.18 12.88 15.60
N MET A 98 13.27 12.73 16.57
CA MET A 98 11.92 13.32 16.61
C MET A 98 11.59 13.89 17.99
N ASP A 99 12.60 13.99 18.87
CA ASP A 99 12.51 14.36 20.30
C ASP A 99 11.44 13.59 21.10
N GLY A 100 11.21 12.33 20.73
CA GLY A 100 10.15 11.49 21.33
C GLY A 100 8.72 11.90 20.95
N THR A 101 8.56 12.74 19.92
CA THR A 101 7.26 13.16 19.35
C THR A 101 7.12 12.75 17.88
N PRO A 102 6.98 11.44 17.58
CA PRO A 102 6.83 10.94 16.22
C PRO A 102 5.45 11.26 15.64
N SER A 103 5.38 11.34 14.31
CA SER A 103 4.14 11.48 13.54
C SER A 103 3.37 10.16 13.44
N SER A 104 2.07 10.23 13.16
CA SER A 104 1.29 9.09 12.65
C SER A 104 1.60 8.76 11.18
N ASP A 105 2.36 9.61 10.49
CA ASP A 105 2.88 9.39 9.14
C ASP A 105 4.31 8.82 9.21
N GLY A 106 4.48 7.55 8.81
CA GLY A 106 5.76 6.84 8.85
C GLY A 106 6.76 7.35 7.82
N LYS A 107 6.28 7.98 6.74
CA LYS A 107 7.12 8.57 5.71
C LYS A 107 7.78 9.85 6.22
N TYR A 108 7.03 10.71 6.92
CA TYR A 108 7.58 11.85 7.65
C TYR A 108 8.65 11.40 8.65
N ASN A 109 8.35 10.37 9.47
CA ASN A 109 9.29 9.84 10.45
C ASN A 109 10.57 9.26 9.81
N THR A 110 10.42 8.56 8.68
CA THR A 110 11.54 8.05 7.88
C THR A 110 12.37 9.20 7.33
N GLY A 111 11.74 10.27 6.82
CA GLY A 111 12.41 11.50 6.40
C GLY A 111 13.20 12.17 7.54
N CYS A 112 12.69 12.18 8.77
CA CYS A 112 13.46 12.66 9.93
C CYS A 112 14.72 11.82 10.18
N VAL A 113 14.66 10.48 10.03
CA VAL A 113 15.85 9.62 10.10
C VAL A 113 16.84 9.94 8.97
N GLN A 114 16.35 10.18 7.75
CA GLN A 114 17.18 10.51 6.58
C GLN A 114 17.91 11.86 6.70
N LEU A 115 17.49 12.76 7.60
CA LEU A 115 18.20 14.01 7.91
C LEU A 115 19.40 13.82 8.85
N MET A 116 19.54 12.65 9.51
CA MET A 116 20.65 12.39 10.43
C MET A 116 21.95 12.15 9.66
N SER A 117 23.07 12.64 10.20
CA SER A 117 24.39 12.43 9.57
C SER A 117 24.72 10.95 9.53
N ASP A 118 25.15 10.46 8.36
CA ASP A 118 25.53 9.05 8.11
C ASP A 118 24.41 8.02 8.35
N TRP A 119 23.14 8.44 8.31
CA TRP A 119 21.99 7.63 8.75
C TRP A 119 21.93 6.21 8.15
N GLN A 120 22.38 6.02 6.91
CA GLN A 120 22.42 4.72 6.22
C GLN A 120 23.28 3.67 6.95
N GLU A 121 24.33 4.10 7.65
CA GLU A 121 25.19 3.21 8.45
C GLU A 121 24.60 2.93 9.84
N TYR A 122 23.80 3.86 10.38
CA TYR A 122 23.37 3.87 11.78
C TYR A 122 21.91 3.45 12.00
N TYR A 123 21.09 3.37 10.95
CA TYR A 123 19.65 3.07 10.99
C TYR A 123 19.28 1.97 9.96
N PRO A 124 19.78 0.74 10.12
CA PRO A 124 19.79 -0.28 9.07
C PRO A 124 18.40 -0.70 8.54
N GLY A 125 17.36 -0.72 9.39
CA GLY A 125 16.00 -1.02 8.94
C GLY A 125 15.41 0.05 8.01
N PHE A 126 15.67 1.33 8.31
CA PHE A 126 15.31 2.45 7.44
C PHE A 126 16.13 2.44 6.14
N ALA A 127 17.43 2.09 6.23
CA ALA A 127 18.30 1.97 5.06
C ALA A 127 17.86 0.83 4.12
N TRP A 128 17.31 -0.27 4.65
CA TRP A 128 16.71 -1.35 3.85
C TRP A 128 15.40 -0.93 3.19
N ALA A 129 14.56 -0.13 3.84
CA ALA A 129 13.34 0.42 3.23
C ALA A 129 13.71 1.34 2.05
N GLU A 130 14.65 2.27 2.24
CA GLU A 130 15.15 3.16 1.19
C GLU A 130 15.81 2.42 0.01
N GLN A 131 16.47 1.28 0.25
CA GLN A 131 17.05 0.48 -0.84
C GLN A 131 16.02 -0.08 -1.84
N LYS A 132 14.72 0.00 -1.53
CA LYS A 132 13.61 -0.31 -2.45
C LYS A 132 13.24 0.88 -3.35
N ASN A 133 13.65 2.11 -2.99
CA ASN A 133 13.41 3.32 -3.74
C ASN A 133 14.40 3.45 -4.91
N VAL A 134 13.99 2.98 -6.08
CA VAL A 134 14.79 3.06 -7.31
C VAL A 134 14.61 4.40 -8.02
N MET A 135 15.63 4.80 -8.79
CA MET A 135 15.65 6.00 -9.64
C MET A 135 15.42 7.35 -8.91
N GLY A 136 15.51 7.40 -7.58
CA GLY A 136 15.25 8.61 -6.80
C GLY A 136 13.76 8.91 -6.60
N LEU A 137 12.91 7.88 -6.74
CA LEU A 137 11.57 7.88 -6.15
C LEU A 137 11.66 7.81 -4.62
N ASP A 138 10.53 8.00 -3.95
CA ASP A 138 10.41 8.05 -2.50
C ASP A 138 9.05 7.44 -2.15
N ASN A 139 8.98 6.12 -2.31
CA ASN A 139 7.74 5.35 -2.28
C ASN A 139 7.69 4.47 -1.03
N TRP A 140 8.78 3.72 -0.78
CA TRP A 140 8.93 2.80 0.33
C TRP A 140 9.51 3.49 1.57
N TYR A 141 8.84 3.29 2.71
CA TYR A 141 9.24 3.83 4.01
C TYR A 141 8.90 2.86 5.15
N VAL A 142 9.35 3.17 6.37
CA VAL A 142 9.01 2.39 7.57
C VAL A 142 7.66 2.88 8.14
N PRO A 143 6.69 1.99 8.41
CA PRO A 143 5.37 2.38 8.92
C PRO A 143 5.43 2.98 10.33
N SER A 144 4.58 3.97 10.60
CA SER A 144 4.30 4.44 11.96
C SER A 144 3.54 3.39 12.78
N SER A 145 3.40 3.62 14.08
CA SER A 145 2.51 2.79 14.91
C SER A 145 1.05 2.79 14.44
N TYR A 146 0.60 3.84 13.75
CA TYR A 146 -0.75 3.91 13.18
C TYR A 146 -0.85 3.11 11.88
N GLU A 147 0.14 3.23 10.99
CA GLU A 147 0.17 2.42 9.76
C GLU A 147 0.35 0.93 10.09
N MET A 148 1.04 0.58 11.18
CA MET A 148 1.04 -0.78 11.73
C MET A 148 -0.33 -1.25 12.25
N THR A 149 -1.20 -0.38 12.79
CA THR A 149 -2.58 -0.78 13.12
C THR A 149 -3.40 -1.14 11.89
N LEU A 150 -3.17 -0.46 10.76
CA LEU A 150 -3.82 -0.80 9.48
C LEU A 150 -3.31 -2.16 8.95
N ILE A 151 -2.00 -2.45 9.06
CA ILE A 151 -1.45 -3.78 8.72
C ILE A 151 -2.05 -4.87 9.62
N TYR A 152 -2.18 -4.61 10.93
CA TYR A 152 -2.80 -5.54 11.87
C TYR A 152 -4.25 -5.85 11.48
N THR A 153 -5.06 -4.85 11.15
CA THR A 153 -6.47 -5.06 10.74
C THR A 153 -6.61 -5.76 9.40
N ALA A 154 -5.68 -5.58 8.46
CA ALA A 154 -5.63 -6.39 7.24
C ALA A 154 -5.26 -7.86 7.52
N TYR A 155 -4.43 -8.09 8.53
CA TYR A 155 -3.91 -9.40 8.92
C TYR A 155 -4.88 -10.21 9.79
N THR A 156 -5.61 -9.59 10.72
CA THR A 156 -6.55 -10.29 11.62
C THR A 156 -8.02 -10.08 11.27
N GLY A 157 -8.35 -9.18 10.35
CA GLY A 157 -9.72 -8.84 9.96
C GLY A 157 -10.45 -7.90 10.93
N HIS A 158 -9.79 -7.39 11.98
CA HIS A 158 -10.44 -6.54 12.98
C HIS A 158 -9.54 -5.40 13.53
N GLU A 159 -10.17 -4.39 14.13
CA GLU A 159 -9.47 -3.27 14.79
C GLU A 159 -8.68 -3.72 16.04
N PRO A 160 -7.57 -3.07 16.39
CA PRO A 160 -6.83 -3.33 17.63
C PRO A 160 -7.67 -3.24 18.91
N GLY A 161 -7.33 -4.06 19.90
CA GLY A 161 -7.98 -4.05 21.22
C GLY A 161 -9.30 -4.82 21.31
N ILE A 162 -9.74 -5.43 20.21
CA ILE A 162 -10.67 -6.57 20.26
C ILE A 162 -9.91 -7.81 20.76
N SER A 163 -10.59 -8.72 21.47
CA SER A 163 -9.99 -9.99 21.92
C SER A 163 -9.94 -11.01 20.78
N GLU A 164 -8.83 -11.76 20.69
CA GLU A 164 -8.65 -12.73 19.60
C GLU A 164 -9.74 -13.81 19.55
N THR A 165 -10.07 -14.27 18.34
CA THR A 165 -11.09 -15.28 18.06
C THR A 165 -10.60 -16.36 17.06
N ASP A 166 -11.42 -17.40 16.84
CA ASP A 166 -11.15 -18.40 15.80
C ASP A 166 -11.19 -17.76 14.38
N GLU A 167 -12.00 -16.71 14.16
CA GLU A 167 -12.13 -16.02 12.87
C GLU A 167 -10.83 -15.29 12.47
N ASP A 168 -10.06 -14.83 13.46
CA ASP A 168 -8.73 -14.24 13.27
C ASP A 168 -7.74 -15.24 12.65
N THR A 169 -7.88 -16.53 12.95
CA THR A 169 -6.96 -17.56 12.43
C THR A 169 -7.18 -17.73 10.93
N ASP A 170 -8.44 -17.82 10.50
CA ASP A 170 -8.80 -17.86 9.08
C ASP A 170 -8.34 -16.58 8.35
N ALA A 171 -8.46 -15.41 8.99
CA ALA A 171 -7.98 -14.13 8.44
C ALA A 171 -6.44 -14.08 8.32
N LYS A 172 -5.71 -14.46 9.38
CA LYS A 172 -4.23 -14.52 9.42
C LYS A 172 -3.69 -15.51 8.39
N GLU A 173 -4.36 -16.66 8.19
CA GLU A 173 -4.01 -17.63 7.15
C GLU A 173 -4.30 -17.08 5.74
N TRP A 174 -5.47 -16.46 5.51
CA TRP A 174 -5.84 -15.86 4.22
C TRP A 174 -4.88 -14.74 3.79
N PHE A 175 -4.60 -13.77 4.67
CA PHE A 175 -3.72 -12.65 4.32
C PHE A 175 -2.27 -13.12 4.08
N ASN A 176 -1.81 -14.10 4.85
CA ASN A 176 -0.53 -14.77 4.58
C ASN A 176 -0.53 -15.60 3.29
N ALA A 177 -1.66 -16.14 2.85
CA ALA A 177 -1.78 -16.79 1.55
C ALA A 177 -1.60 -15.79 0.39
N CYS A 178 -2.16 -14.58 0.49
CA CYS A 178 -1.90 -13.49 -0.47
C CYS A 178 -0.40 -13.15 -0.56
N ILE A 179 0.26 -12.94 0.59
CA ILE A 179 1.70 -12.63 0.64
C ILE A 179 2.54 -13.77 0.02
N THR A 180 2.25 -15.03 0.39
CA THR A 180 3.07 -16.18 -0.02
C THR A 180 2.79 -16.66 -1.45
N ALA A 181 1.61 -16.40 -2.01
CA ALA A 181 1.31 -16.64 -3.42
C ALA A 181 2.25 -15.85 -4.35
N HIS A 182 2.70 -14.67 -3.92
CA HIS A 182 3.67 -13.83 -4.63
C HIS A 182 5.12 -14.00 -4.11
N GLY A 183 5.39 -15.07 -3.36
CA GLY A 183 6.72 -15.42 -2.86
C GLY A 183 7.21 -14.57 -1.68
N GLY A 184 6.33 -13.80 -1.04
CA GLY A 184 6.65 -12.99 0.13
C GLY A 184 6.84 -13.79 1.41
N THR A 185 7.44 -13.15 2.42
CA THR A 185 7.59 -13.67 3.78
C THR A 185 6.32 -13.33 4.58
N PRO A 186 5.60 -14.32 5.15
CA PRO A 186 4.35 -14.08 5.87
C PRO A 186 4.54 -13.17 7.09
N LEU A 187 3.46 -12.49 7.50
CA LEU A 187 3.35 -11.86 8.80
C LEU A 187 3.26 -12.92 9.91
N ARG A 188 3.64 -12.50 11.13
CA ARG A 188 3.87 -13.37 12.28
C ARG A 188 3.48 -12.63 13.55
N ASP A 189 2.93 -13.34 14.53
CA ASP A 189 2.58 -12.83 15.85
C ASP A 189 3.85 -12.59 16.69
N VAL A 190 4.56 -11.51 16.36
CA VAL A 190 5.82 -11.07 16.98
C VAL A 190 5.88 -9.55 17.07
N LEU A 191 6.94 -9.06 17.72
CA LEU A 191 7.30 -7.64 17.75
C LEU A 191 7.90 -7.19 16.40
N TYR A 192 7.42 -6.06 15.87
CA TYR A 192 7.96 -5.36 14.69
C TYR A 192 8.40 -3.95 15.07
N TRP A 193 9.47 -3.46 14.43
CA TRP A 193 9.87 -2.06 14.58
C TRP A 193 8.91 -1.13 13.81
N THR A 194 8.52 -0.03 14.47
CA THR A 194 7.84 1.10 13.81
C THR A 194 8.84 2.21 13.53
N SER A 195 8.46 3.19 12.70
CA SER A 195 9.23 4.41 12.50
C SER A 195 9.29 5.33 13.73
N GLY A 196 8.48 5.06 14.77
CA GLY A 196 8.26 5.99 15.87
C GLY A 196 9.38 5.99 16.90
N GLU A 197 10.06 7.12 17.09
CA GLU A 197 10.94 7.33 18.24
C GLU A 197 10.15 7.51 19.54
N LEU A 198 10.66 6.99 20.65
CA LEU A 198 10.16 7.25 22.01
C LEU A 198 11.17 8.05 22.87
N GLY A 199 12.43 8.12 22.45
CA GLY A 199 13.48 8.95 23.04
C GLY A 199 14.88 8.53 22.57
N PRO A 200 15.97 9.12 23.10
CA PRO A 200 17.32 8.92 22.56
C PRO A 200 17.75 7.45 22.40
N GLN A 201 17.37 6.59 23.34
CA GLN A 201 17.75 5.16 23.37
C GLN A 201 16.59 4.19 23.05
N ILE A 202 15.37 4.71 22.83
CA ILE A 202 14.14 3.89 22.80
C ILE A 202 13.21 4.28 21.65
N ALA A 203 12.51 3.30 21.11
CA ALA A 203 11.57 3.45 19.99
C ALA A 203 10.30 2.64 20.24
N TYR A 204 9.23 2.99 19.52
CA TYR A 204 7.97 2.25 19.53
C TYR A 204 8.12 0.95 18.75
N VAL A 205 7.88 -0.17 19.44
CA VAL A 205 7.81 -1.51 18.89
C VAL A 205 6.34 -1.97 18.94
N PHE A 206 5.84 -2.49 17.83
CA PHE A 206 4.45 -2.91 17.65
C PHE A 206 4.32 -4.42 17.82
N ASP A 207 3.30 -4.88 18.53
CA ASP A 207 3.09 -6.28 18.88
C ASP A 207 1.93 -6.86 18.06
N MET A 208 2.26 -7.62 17.01
CA MET A 208 1.29 -8.20 16.08
C MET A 208 0.37 -9.24 16.76
N THR A 209 0.67 -9.67 17.99
CA THR A 209 -0.23 -10.50 18.80
C THR A 209 -1.39 -9.71 19.42
N THR A 210 -1.26 -8.37 19.52
CA THR A 210 -2.22 -7.53 20.29
C THR A 210 -2.69 -6.29 19.54
N GLY A 211 -2.13 -5.99 18.36
CA GLY A 211 -2.40 -4.77 17.60
C GLY A 211 -1.93 -3.48 18.29
N ASN A 212 -1.05 -3.57 19.29
CA ASN A 212 -0.68 -2.46 20.16
C ASN A 212 0.83 -2.26 20.26
N ASN A 213 1.26 -1.04 20.59
CA ASN A 213 2.65 -0.73 20.93
C ASN A 213 3.03 -1.37 22.28
N ASN A 214 4.07 -2.21 22.30
CA ASN A 214 4.53 -2.88 23.52
C ASN A 214 5.61 -2.04 24.22
N LEU A 215 5.22 -1.33 25.28
CA LEU A 215 6.09 -0.40 26.02
C LEU A 215 6.88 -1.06 27.17
N THR A 216 7.04 -2.39 27.16
CA THR A 216 7.76 -3.11 28.21
C THR A 216 9.24 -2.72 28.24
N GLN A 217 9.72 -2.30 29.41
CA GLN A 217 11.14 -1.95 29.61
C GLN A 217 12.03 -3.15 29.25
N GLY A 218 13.03 -2.91 28.40
CA GLY A 218 13.89 -3.96 27.85
C GLY A 218 13.55 -4.33 26.41
N LEU A 219 12.29 -4.18 25.98
CA LEU A 219 11.87 -4.46 24.59
C LEU A 219 12.00 -3.22 23.69
N VAL A 220 11.69 -2.04 24.22
CA VAL A 220 11.72 -0.76 23.48
C VAL A 220 13.12 -0.21 23.13
N TYR A 221 14.23 -0.88 23.48
CA TYR A 221 15.58 -0.34 23.23
C TYR A 221 15.94 -0.36 21.74
N LYS A 222 16.40 0.77 21.19
CA LYS A 222 16.77 0.93 19.77
C LYS A 222 17.79 -0.09 19.25
N SER A 223 18.60 -0.66 20.16
CA SER A 223 19.61 -1.69 19.89
C SER A 223 19.07 -3.13 19.82
N ASN A 224 17.77 -3.35 20.04
CA ASN A 224 17.16 -4.67 19.89
C ASN A 224 16.88 -4.98 18.42
N GLU A 225 17.02 -6.24 18.03
CA GLU A 225 16.73 -6.70 16.67
C GLU A 225 15.29 -7.19 16.55
N TYR A 226 14.49 -6.54 15.71
CA TYR A 226 13.15 -6.97 15.33
C TYR A 226 12.94 -6.85 13.81
N PRO A 227 11.98 -7.59 13.24
CA PRO A 227 11.49 -7.37 11.89
C PRO A 227 11.10 -5.91 11.60
N PHE A 228 11.54 -5.44 10.43
CA PHE A 228 11.04 -4.27 9.71
C PHE A 228 10.25 -4.76 8.50
N ARG A 229 9.07 -4.18 8.30
CA ARG A 229 8.24 -4.35 7.10
C ARG A 229 8.12 -2.96 6.46
N ALA A 230 8.35 -2.83 5.15
CA ALA A 230 8.24 -1.55 4.47
C ALA A 230 6.84 -1.38 3.88
N ILE A 231 6.39 -0.14 3.74
CA ILE A 231 5.12 0.20 3.09
C ILE A 231 5.31 1.32 2.06
N SER A 232 4.41 1.37 1.08
CA SER A 232 4.23 2.46 0.12
C SER A 232 2.77 2.91 0.12
N ARG A 233 2.52 4.12 -0.39
CA ARG A 233 1.17 4.57 -0.78
C ARG A 233 0.98 4.43 -2.30
N PHE A 234 -0.27 4.46 -2.73
CA PHE A 234 -0.74 4.70 -4.10
C PHE A 234 -1.96 5.65 -4.05
#